data_AF-A0AAU8S7E0-F1
#
_entry.id   AF-A0AAU8S7E0-F1
#
_cell.length_a   1.000
_cell.length_b   1.000
_cell.length_c   1.000
_cell.angle_alpha   90.00
_cell.angle_beta   90.00
_cell.angle_gamma   90.00
#
_symmetry.space_group_name_H-M   'P 1'
#
loop_
_entity.id
_entity.type
_entity.pdbx_description
1 polymer ?
#
loop_
_entity_poly.entity_id
_entity_poly.type
_entity_poly.pdbx_seq_one_letter_code
_entity_poly.pdbx_strand_id
1 'polypeptide(L)' 'METNRLHHWIVVLQCAYMEYTYTPWDGRNYYRRTVAYDHVVWC' A
#
# COMPACT_ATOMS: atom_id res chain seq x y z
N MET A 1 3.50 6.36 23.00
CA MET A 1 4.66 5.76 22.31
C MET A 1 4.15 5.26 20.99
N GLU A 2 4.48 5.95 19.90
CA GLU A 2 4.04 5.55 18.56
C GLU A 2 4.66 4.20 18.23
N THR A 3 3.82 3.19 18.07
CA THR A 3 4.27 1.82 17.80
C THR A 3 5.07 1.85 16.51
N ASN A 4 6.31 1.33 16.55
CA ASN A 4 7.18 1.22 15.38
C ASN A 4 6.68 0.11 14.43
N ARG A 5 5.43 0.22 14.00
CA ARG A 5 4.72 -0.70 13.12
C ARG A 5 4.57 -0.02 11.78
N LEU A 6 4.96 -0.72 10.73
CA LEU A 6 4.66 -0.31 9.38
C LEU A 6 3.16 -0.49 9.13
N HIS A 7 2.52 0.55 8.59
CA HIS A 7 1.12 0.48 8.18
C HIS A 7 1.05 0.34 6.67
N HIS A 8 0.40 -0.73 6.19
CA HIS A 8 0.19 -0.96 4.78
C HIS A 8 -1.23 -0.57 4.40
N TRP A 9 -1.36 0.13 3.27
CA TRP A 9 -2.67 0.54 2.75
C TRP A 9 -2.64 0.59 1.22
N ILE A 10 -3.83 0.61 0.62
CA ILE A 10 -4.00 0.62 -0.83
C ILE A 10 -4.87 1.80 -1.29
N VAL A 11 -4.56 2.32 -2.48
CA VAL A 11 -5.46 3.20 -3.24
C VAL A 11 -6.14 2.35 -4.29
N VAL A 12 -7.48 2.36 -4.30
CA VAL A 12 -8.31 1.68 -5.29
C VAL A 12 -8.55 2.63 -6.45
N LEU A 13 -8.18 2.22 -7.67
CA LEU A 13 -8.41 2.97 -8.91
C LEU A 13 -9.49 2.27 -9.75
N GLN A 14 -9.72 2.74 -10.98
CA GLN A 14 -10.73 2.15 -11.85
C GLN A 14 -10.39 0.72 -12.32
N CYS A 15 -9.10 0.41 -12.55
CA CYS A 15 -8.66 -0.87 -13.13
C CYS A 15 -7.44 -1.50 -12.42
N ALA A 16 -7.01 -0.90 -11.31
CA ALA A 16 -5.82 -1.32 -10.57
C ALA A 16 -5.91 -0.85 -9.12
N TYR A 17 -5.05 -1.38 -8.25
CA TYR A 17 -4.78 -0.79 -6.95
C TYR A 17 -3.29 -0.49 -6.80
N MET A 18 -2.98 0.53 -6.00
CA MET A 18 -1.60 0.92 -5.67
C MET A 18 -1.34 0.62 -4.20
N GLU A 19 -0.22 -0.03 -3.89
CA GLU A 19 0.17 -0.36 -2.53
C GLU A 19 1.16 0.66 -1.96
N TYR A 20 0.96 1.04 -0.70
CA TYR A 20 1.81 1.96 0.04
C TYR A 20 2.21 1.39 1.40
N THR A 21 3.35 1.84 1.91
CA THR A 21 3.79 1.61 3.29
C THR A 21 4.00 2.95 3.97
N TYR A 22 3.29 3.19 5.06
CA TYR A 22 3.51 4.33 5.93
C TYR A 22 4.59 4.01 6.97
N THR A 23 5.51 4.95 7.12
CA THR A 23 6.67 4.90 8.01
C THR A 23 6.52 5.98 9.09
N PRO A 24 6.31 5.59 10.36
CA PRO A 24 6.06 6.56 11.43
C PRO A 24 7.24 7.50 11.74
N TRP A 25 8.47 7.06 11.48
CA TRP A 25 9.68 7.82 11.83
C TRP A 25 9.98 8.98 10.88
N ASP A 26 9.44 8.98 9.67
CA ASP A 26 9.59 10.08 8.70
C ASP A 26 8.25 10.68 8.26
N GLY A 27 7.14 10.13 8.75
CA GLY A 27 5.78 10.59 8.47
C GLY A 27 5.39 10.49 6.99
N ARG A 28 5.99 9.56 6.23
CA ARG A 28 5.81 9.46 4.77
C ARG A 28 5.17 8.16 4.34
N ASN A 29 4.61 8.21 3.13
CA ASN A 29 4.08 7.03 2.43
C ASN A 29 5.01 6.66 1.29
N TYR A 30 5.53 5.43 1.33
CA TYR A 30 6.38 4.88 0.27
C TYR A 30 5.55 4.00 -0.66
N TYR A 31 5.60 4.31 -1.95
CA TYR A 31 5.03 3.49 -3.00
C TYR A 31 5.74 2.12 -3.05
N ARG A 32 4.96 1.04 -3.15
CA ARG A 32 5.49 -0.32 -3.32
C ARG A 32 5.32 -0.83 -4.75
N ARG A 33 4.08 -0.87 -5.23
CA ARG A 33 3.72 -1.39 -6.55
C ARG A 33 2.32 -0.97 -6.96
N THR A 34 2.04 -1.10 -8.25
CA THR A 34 0.70 -1.02 -8.84
C THR A 34 0.32 -2.41 -9.34
N VAL A 35 -0.89 -2.86 -9.02
CA VAL A 35 -1.40 -4.17 -9.41
C VAL A 35 -2.70 -3.98 -10.18
N ALA A 36 -2.69 -4.37 -11.45
CA ALA A 36 -3.88 -4.36 -12.29
C ALA A 36 -4.83 -5.50 -11.88
N TYR A 37 -6.15 -5.27 -11.97
CA TYR A 37 -7.15 -6.22 -11.44
C TYR A 37 -7.20 -7.54 -12.20
N ASP A 38 -6.82 -7.54 -13.47
CA ASP A 38 -6.65 -8.73 -14.29
C ASP A 38 -5.52 -9.65 -13.82
N HIS A 39 -4.56 -9.13 -13.04
CA HIS A 39 -3.46 -9.88 -12.46
C HIS A 39 -3.75 -10.33 -11.00
N VAL A 40 -4.93 -10.02 -10.45
CA VAL A 40 -5.30 -10.43 -9.08
C VAL A 40 -5.81 -11.86 -9.09
N VAL A 41 -5.08 -12.75 -8.43
CA VAL A 41 -5.51 -14.14 -8.21
C VAL A 41 -6.15 -14.24 -6.83
N TRP A 42 -7.41 -14.66 -6.80
CA TRP A 42 -8.07 -15.14 -5.58
C TRP A 42 -7.88 -16.65 -5.47
N CYS A 43 -7.37 -17.11 -4.33
CA CYS A 43 -7.24 -18.52 -3.99
C CYS A 43 -8.16 -18.87 -2.83
#